data_AF-A0A954REM2-F1
#
_entry.id   AF-A0A954REM2-F1
#
_cell.length_a   1.000
_cell.length_b   1.000
_cell.length_c   1.000
_cell.angle_alpha   90.00
_cell.angle_beta   90.00
_cell.angle_gamma   90.00
#
_symmetry.space_group_name_H-M   'P 1'
#
loop_
_entity.id
_entity.type
_entity.pdbx_description
1 polymer ?
#
loop_
_entity_poly.entity_id
_entity_poly.type
_entity_poly.pdbx_seq_one_letter_code
_entity_poly.pdbx_strand_id
1 'polypeptide(L)'
;QNELRRARNRAVKSSLRTQLKKVRQAITAGDIAAAETEFKVAAKRLDQAGAHRVIHPNVAGRTKSRLQHLIVKAKQGTAQSA
;
A
#
# COMPACT_ATOMS: atom_id res chain seq x y z
N GLN A 1 9.35 28.27 1.38
CA GLN A 1 9.65 27.10 0.51
C GLN A 1 9.58 25.77 1.27
N ASN A 2 10.34 25.60 2.37
CA ASN A 2 10.37 24.33 3.12
C ASN A 2 9.03 23.93 3.76
N GLU A 3 8.30 24.89 4.34
CA GLU A 3 7.03 24.59 5.03
C GLU A 3 5.92 24.16 4.05
N LEU A 4 5.83 24.83 2.90
CA LEU A 4 4.88 24.44 1.84
C LEU A 4 5.15 23.02 1.32
N ARG A 5 6.43 22.66 1.12
CA ARG A 5 6.82 21.28 0.75
C ARG A 5 6.52 20.29 1.87
N ARG A 6 6.78 20.66 3.14
CA ARG A 6 6.47 19.81 4.30
C ARG A 6 4.97 19.56 4.43
N ALA A 7 4.12 20.57 4.24
CA ALA A 7 2.66 20.43 4.30
C ALA A 7 2.13 19.48 3.22
N ARG A 8 2.57 19.66 1.96
CA ARG A 8 2.21 18.75 0.85
C ARG A 8 2.69 17.32 1.11
N ASN A 9 3.95 17.14 1.53
CA ASN A 9 4.50 15.82 1.84
C ASN A 9 3.78 15.15 3.01
N ARG A 10 3.33 15.93 4.00
CA ARG A 10 2.51 15.42 5.11
C ARG A 10 1.17 14.90 4.61
N ALA A 11 0.47 15.65 3.76
CA ALA A 11 -0.81 15.25 3.18
C ALA A 11 -0.68 13.99 2.30
N VAL A 12 0.37 13.91 1.48
CA VAL A 12 0.63 12.71 0.66
C VAL A 12 0.93 11.49 1.54
N LYS A 13 1.75 11.66 2.59
CA LYS A 13 2.08 10.57 3.52
C LYS A 13 0.87 10.11 4.33
N SER A 14 -0.01 11.01 4.77
CA SER A 14 -1.23 10.62 5.50
C SER A 14 -2.19 9.85 4.59
N SER A 15 -2.43 10.34 3.37
CA SER A 15 -3.26 9.65 2.37
C SER A 15 -2.73 8.25 2.03
N LEU A 16 -1.41 8.11 1.86
CA LEU A 16 -0.76 6.81 1.66
C LEU A 16 -1.01 5.88 2.85
N ARG A 17 -0.79 6.34 4.08
CA ARG A 17 -1.01 5.54 5.29
C ARG A 17 -2.45 5.05 5.40
N THR A 18 -3.42 5.89 5.07
CA THR A 18 -4.84 5.51 5.03
C THR A 18 -5.09 4.41 4.00
N GLN A 19 -4.55 4.55 2.78
CA GLN A 19 -4.71 3.54 1.73
C GLN A 19 -4.08 2.20 2.12
N LEU A 20 -2.89 2.22 2.71
CA LEU A 20 -2.22 1.01 3.21
C LEU A 20 -3.03 0.34 4.33
N LYS A 21 -3.71 1.11 5.18
CA LYS A 21 -4.59 0.57 6.23
C LYS A 21 -5.81 -0.14 5.64
N LYS A 22 -6.45 0.44 4.62
CA LYS A 22 -7.58 -0.19 3.91
C LYS A 22 -7.22 -1.54 3.33
N VAL A 23 -6.08 -1.64 2.63
CA VAL A 23 -5.61 -2.93 2.08
C VAL A 23 -5.40 -3.96 3.18
N ARG A 24 -4.77 -3.58 4.30
CA ARG A 24 -4.58 -4.50 5.44
C ARG A 24 -5.90 -4.93 6.05
N GLN A 25 -6.87 -4.03 6.18
CA GLN A 25 -8.20 -4.34 6.70
C GLN A 25 -8.96 -5.31 5.79
N ALA A 26 -8.90 -5.13 4.48
CA ALA A 26 -9.48 -6.05 3.52
C ALA A 26 -8.86 -7.45 3.61
N ILE A 27 -7.52 -7.52 3.74
CA ILE A 27 -6.81 -8.80 3.96
C ILE A 27 -7.27 -9.48 5.25
N THR A 28 -7.39 -8.73 6.36
CA THR A 28 -7.85 -9.31 7.63
C THR A 28 -9.33 -9.72 7.61
N ALA A 29 -10.15 -9.05 6.81
CA ALA A 29 -11.56 -9.38 6.62
C ALA A 29 -11.77 -10.59 5.69
N GLY A 30 -10.73 -11.10 5.05
CA GLY A 30 -10.80 -12.24 4.14
C GLY A 30 -11.32 -11.91 2.74
N ASP A 31 -11.57 -10.63 2.43
CA ASP A 31 -12.02 -10.20 1.10
C ASP A 31 -10.81 -9.97 0.17
N ILE A 32 -10.41 -11.05 -0.51
CA ILE A 32 -9.25 -11.05 -1.42
C ILE A 32 -9.52 -10.18 -2.64
N ALA A 33 -10.76 -10.14 -3.14
CA ALA A 33 -11.11 -9.35 -4.33
C ALA A 33 -11.03 -7.84 -4.04
N ALA A 34 -11.56 -7.39 -2.90
CA ALA A 34 -11.42 -6.02 -2.46
C ALA A 34 -9.95 -5.67 -2.11
N ALA A 35 -9.20 -6.60 -1.54
CA ALA A 35 -7.78 -6.39 -1.26
C ALA A 35 -6.96 -6.14 -2.53
N GLU A 36 -7.24 -6.85 -3.62
CA GLU A 36 -6.54 -6.66 -4.90
C GLU A 36 -6.87 -5.34 -5.60
N THR A 37 -8.14 -4.93 -5.59
CA THR A 37 -8.56 -3.67 -6.19
C THR A 37 -7.94 -2.48 -5.45
N GLU A 38 -8.03 -2.48 -4.11
CA GLU A 38 -7.41 -1.46 -3.25
C GLU A 38 -5.87 -1.50 -3.33
N PHE A 39 -5.27 -2.67 -3.50
CA PHE A 39 -3.83 -2.82 -3.69
C PHE A 39 -3.36 -2.16 -5.00
N LYS A 40 -4.09 -2.30 -6.12
CA LYS A 40 -3.74 -1.62 -7.38
C LYS A 40 -3.68 -0.09 -7.20
N VAL A 41 -4.66 0.47 -6.48
CA VAL A 41 -4.70 1.90 -6.17
C VAL A 41 -3.55 2.30 -5.24
N ALA A 42 -3.28 1.50 -4.21
CA ALA A 42 -2.18 1.74 -3.28
C ALA A 42 -0.80 1.68 -3.97
N ALA A 43 -0.61 0.70 -4.86
CA ALA A 43 0.62 0.54 -5.63
C ALA A 43 0.89 1.76 -6.53
N LYS A 44 -0.12 2.24 -7.26
CA LYS A 44 0.00 3.46 -8.08
C LYS A 44 0.42 4.67 -7.25
N ARG A 45 -0.20 4.88 -6.08
CA ARG A 45 0.13 6.01 -5.19
C ARG A 45 1.53 5.89 -4.58
N LEU A 46 1.97 4.68 -4.23
CA LEU A 46 3.31 4.43 -3.72
C LEU A 46 4.38 4.76 -4.77
N ASP A 47 4.16 4.32 -6.01
CA ASP A 47 5.10 4.53 -7.11
C ASP A 47 5.19 6.04 -7.46
N GLN A 48 4.05 6.75 -7.48
CA GLN A 48 4.02 8.21 -7.63
C GLN A 48 4.76 8.95 -6.50
N ALA A 49 4.55 8.54 -5.24
CA ALA A 49 5.23 9.16 -4.11
C ALA A 49 6.74 8.89 -4.09
N GLY A 50 7.17 7.74 -4.61
CA GLY A 50 8.58 7.42 -4.85
C GLY A 50 9.20 8.29 -5.95
N ALA A 51 8.49 8.45 -7.08
CA ALA A 51 8.91 9.28 -8.20
C ALA A 51 9.09 10.76 -7.80
N HIS A 52 8.14 11.30 -7.03
CA HIS A 52 8.21 12.66 -6.50
C HIS A 52 9.14 12.83 -5.28
N ARG A 53 9.92 11.79 -4.93
CA ARG A 53 10.86 11.79 -3.79
C ARG A 53 10.23 12.17 -2.44
N VAL A 54 8.91 11.96 -2.28
CA VAL A 54 8.21 12.13 -1.00
C VAL A 54 8.54 10.99 -0.05
N ILE A 55 8.70 9.79 -0.61
CA ILE A 55 9.28 8.60 0.02
C ILE A 55 10.44 8.11 -0.84
N HIS A 56 11.37 7.38 -0.23
CA HIS A 56 12.46 6.78 -1.01
C HIS A 56 11.90 5.68 -1.93
N PRO A 57 12.34 5.57 -3.20
CA PRO A 57 11.85 4.54 -4.13
C PRO A 57 11.98 3.12 -3.56
N ASN A 58 13.08 2.81 -2.87
CA ASN A 58 13.26 1.52 -2.22
C ASN A 58 12.22 1.27 -1.10
N VAL A 59 11.76 2.31 -0.41
CA VAL A 59 10.70 2.19 0.61
C VAL A 59 9.35 1.94 -0.06
N ALA A 60 9.09 2.58 -1.20
CA ALA A 60 7.90 2.30 -2.01
C ALA A 60 7.88 0.83 -2.46
N GLY A 61 8.98 0.36 -3.06
CA GLY A 61 9.15 -1.03 -3.51
C GLY A 61 9.04 -2.05 -2.37
N ARG A 62 9.70 -1.80 -1.23
CA ARG A 62 9.59 -2.66 -0.04
C ARG A 62 8.16 -2.75 0.48
N THR A 63 7.43 -1.64 0.50
CA THR A 63 6.03 -1.60 0.98
C THR A 63 5.10 -2.37 0.04
N LYS A 64 5.27 -2.19 -1.27
CA LYS A 64 4.54 -2.91 -2.32
C LYS A 64 4.76 -4.42 -2.23
N SER A 65 6.02 -4.85 -2.14
CA SER A 65 6.38 -6.26 -1.99
C SER A 65 5.77 -6.90 -0.74
N ARG A 66 5.83 -6.21 0.42
CA ARG A 66 5.23 -6.73 1.67
C ARG A 66 3.72 -6.89 1.57
N LEU A 67 3.01 -5.93 0.97
CA LEU A 67 1.57 -6.04 0.78
C LEU A 67 1.20 -7.18 -0.19
N GLN A 68 1.92 -7.32 -1.30
CA GLN A 68 1.71 -8.41 -2.25
C GLN A 68 1.92 -9.77 -1.57
N HIS A 69 2.99 -9.91 -0.77
CA HIS A 69 3.25 -11.13 -0.04
C HIS A 69 2.13 -11.49 0.95
N LEU A 70 1.52 -10.51 1.60
CA LEU A 70 0.38 -10.74 2.50
C LEU A 70 -0.86 -11.23 1.73
N ILE A 71 -1.14 -10.65 0.55
CA ILE A 71 -2.25 -11.08 -0.31
C ILE A 71 -2.01 -12.51 -0.82
N VAL A 72 -0.80 -12.80 -1.31
CA VAL A 72 -0.43 -14.15 -1.78
C VAL A 72 -0.52 -15.17 -0.64
N LYS A 73 -0.04 -14.82 0.56
CA LYS A 73 -0.17 -15.68 1.74
C LYS A 73 -1.63 -15.94 2.11
N ALA A 74 -2.48 -14.90 2.07
CA ALA A 74 -3.92 -15.06 2.33
C ALA A 74 -4.59 -16.01 1.31
N LYS A 75 -4.20 -15.93 0.03
CA LYS A 75 -4.64 -16.87 -1.02
C LYS A 75 -4.16 -18.31 -0.81
N GLN A 76 -2.94 -18.49 -0.31
CA GLN A 76 -2.38 -19.83 -0.06
C GLN A 76 -3.04 -20.52 1.14
N GLY A 77 -3.41 -19.74 2.18
CA GLY A 77 -4.13 -20.27 3.34
C GLY A 77 -5.49 -20.90 2.99
N THR A 78 -6.20 -20.36 1.99
CA THR A 78 -7.45 -20.95 1.47
C THR A 78 -7.24 -22.23 0.66
N ALA A 79 -6.05 -22.47 0.12
CA ALA A 79 -5.74 -23.64 -0.71
C ALA A 79 -5.20 -24.85 0.08
N GLN A 80 -4.74 -24.65 1.32
CA GLN A 80 -4.17 -25.71 2.16
C GLN A 80 -5.21 -26.42 3.07
N SER A 81 -6.47 -25.97 3.04
CA SER A 81 -7.58 -26.51 3.85
C SER A 81 -8.58 -27.34 3.05
N ALA A 82 -8.21 -27.77 1.84
CA ALA A 82 -8.93 -28.73 1.00
C ALA A 82 -8.04 -29.95 0.75
#